data_AF-A0A8S3UFV8-F1
#
_entry.id   AF-A0A8S3UFV8-F1
#
_cell.length_a   1.000
_cell.length_b   1.000
_cell.length_c   1.000
_cell.angle_alpha   90.00
_cell.angle_beta   90.00
_cell.angle_gamma   90.00
#
_symmetry.space_group_name_H-M   'P 1'
#
loop_
_entity.id
_entity.type
_entity.pdbx_description
1 polymer ?
#
loop_
_entity_poly.entity_id
_entity_poly.type
_entity_poly.pdbx_seq_one_letter_code
_entity_poly.pdbx_strand_id
1 'polypeptide(L)'
;MATASQQQNDNDISHNTNPSKAYTDAVKAGIIPKDYLTGGPHVNTHETLSSVKPVFILETDLFGDVKPSPDQYLTHLELYNSIDSCIPKSHLKGLQRVRGMWRIYPDSDIDRETLITNNITVRHKLINVYSANPKSSEYSTHLYLRVRVKDVPCSADDGQILRAIESEGKCSVHKLNRERLRVDGLLTNCQTGDRILFCDPLENPYQE
;
A
#
# COMPACT_ATOMS: atom_id res chain seq x y z
N MET A 1 15.89 13.42 74.67
CA MET A 1 16.81 14.21 73.81
C MET A 1 17.28 13.29 72.70
N ALA A 2 16.71 13.44 71.51
CA ALA A 2 17.18 12.81 70.28
C ALA A 2 16.73 13.69 69.11
N THR A 3 17.65 13.84 68.18
CA THR A 3 17.78 14.78 67.07
C THR A 3 16.64 14.77 66.07
N ALA A 4 16.32 15.97 65.60
CA ALA A 4 15.52 16.26 64.41
C ALA A 4 16.36 16.12 63.14
N SER A 5 15.74 15.63 62.07
CA SER A 5 16.11 16.00 60.70
C SER A 5 14.88 15.87 59.80
N GLN A 6 14.47 17.03 59.30
CA GLN A 6 13.35 17.28 58.40
C GLN A 6 13.64 16.78 56.99
N GLN A 7 12.59 16.30 56.32
CA GLN A 7 12.46 16.20 54.86
C GLN A 7 11.97 17.53 54.26
N GLN A 8 12.16 17.68 52.93
CA GLN A 8 11.84 18.79 52.00
C GLN A 8 13.08 19.65 51.66
N ASN A 9 13.42 20.00 50.40
CA ASN A 9 12.68 20.05 49.13
C ASN A 9 13.63 20.10 47.89
N ASP A 10 13.08 19.69 46.73
CA ASP A 10 13.17 20.24 45.36
C ASP A 10 14.53 20.53 44.65
N ASN A 11 14.79 19.87 43.51
CA ASN A 11 14.44 20.42 42.17
C ASN A 11 15.02 19.62 40.97
N ASP A 12 14.18 19.50 39.95
CA ASP A 12 14.46 19.46 38.50
C ASP A 12 15.39 18.38 37.90
N ILE A 13 14.77 17.39 37.24
CA ILE A 13 15.34 16.77 36.03
C ILE A 13 14.29 16.79 34.92
N SER A 14 14.38 17.82 34.07
CA SER A 14 13.71 17.87 32.78
C SER A 14 14.21 16.74 31.87
N HIS A 15 13.33 15.83 31.45
CA HIS A 15 13.59 14.92 30.33
C HIS A 15 13.40 15.66 29.01
N ASN A 16 14.49 16.26 28.51
CA ASN A 16 14.60 16.74 27.13
C ASN A 16 15.40 15.72 26.31
N THR A 17 14.74 14.71 25.75
CA THR A 17 15.36 13.81 24.77
C THR A 17 15.20 14.40 23.38
N ASN A 18 16.18 15.20 22.97
CA ASN A 18 16.26 15.81 21.65
C ASN A 18 16.58 14.70 20.60
N PRO A 19 15.67 14.35 19.67
CA PRO A 19 15.81 13.20 18.77
C PRO A 19 17.03 13.26 17.83
N SER A 20 17.59 14.45 17.64
CA SER A 20 18.83 14.67 16.88
C SER A 20 20.06 14.01 17.52
N LYS A 21 20.11 13.91 18.85
CA LYS A 21 21.26 13.33 19.56
C LYS A 21 21.29 11.81 19.42
N ALA A 22 20.12 11.17 19.56
CA ALA A 22 19.96 9.73 19.39
C ALA A 22 20.36 9.24 17.98
N TYR A 23 20.06 10.04 16.95
CA TYR A 23 20.45 9.75 15.57
C TYR A 23 21.97 9.81 15.37
N THR A 24 22.62 10.82 15.96
CA THR A 24 24.06 11.03 15.84
C THR A 24 24.85 9.93 16.56
N ASP A 25 24.32 9.44 17.67
CA ASP A 25 24.92 8.34 18.44
C ASP A 25 24.78 7.00 17.72
N ALA A 26 23.66 6.76 17.01
CA ALA A 26 23.45 5.55 16.20
C ALA A 26 24.40 5.45 14.99
N VAL A 27 24.75 6.59 14.37
CA VAL A 27 25.73 6.67 13.28
C VAL A 27 27.15 6.39 13.79
N LYS A 28 27.52 6.91 14.96
CA LYS A 28 28.82 6.61 15.59
C LYS A 28 28.96 5.16 16.05
N ALA A 29 27.85 4.55 16.48
CA ALA A 29 27.80 3.15 16.89
C ALA A 29 27.85 2.16 15.71
N GLY A 30 27.85 2.63 14.45
CA GLY A 30 27.93 1.77 13.26
C GLY A 30 26.65 0.99 12.96
N ILE A 31 25.51 1.38 13.57
CA ILE A 31 24.20 0.78 13.32
C ILE A 31 23.64 1.24 11.96
N ILE A 32 24.07 2.42 11.48
CA ILE A 32 23.73 2.97 10.17
C ILE A 32 25.01 3.01 9.32
N PRO A 33 25.06 2.37 8.13
CA PRO A 33 26.21 2.39 7.25
C PRO A 33 26.61 3.82 6.84
N LYS A 34 27.93 4.09 6.80
CA LYS A 34 28.49 5.43 6.52
C LYS A 34 28.27 5.92 5.09
N ASP A 35 27.81 5.05 4.21
CA ASP A 35 27.74 5.23 2.76
C ASP A 35 26.63 6.22 2.36
N TYR A 36 25.77 6.61 3.29
CA TYR A 36 24.72 7.62 3.09
C TYR A 36 25.22 9.07 3.05
N LEU A 37 26.52 9.34 3.25
CA LEU A 37 27.03 10.72 3.43
C LEU A 37 27.92 11.28 2.32
N THR A 38 28.18 10.56 1.23
CA THR A 38 28.99 11.10 0.12
C THR A 38 28.38 10.80 -1.23
N GLY A 39 27.95 11.85 -1.93
CA GLY A 39 27.55 11.80 -3.33
C GLY A 39 28.68 11.27 -4.21
N GLY A 40 28.58 10.00 -4.58
CA GLY A 40 29.35 9.33 -5.63
C GLY A 40 28.39 8.82 -6.71
N PRO A 41 28.91 8.43 -7.89
CA PRO A 41 28.12 8.27 -9.10
C PRO A 41 27.01 7.25 -8.88
N HIS A 42 25.78 7.65 -9.23
CA HIS A 42 24.61 6.79 -9.22
C HIS A 42 24.87 5.54 -10.05
N VAL A 43 25.31 4.47 -9.38
CA VAL A 43 25.09 3.13 -9.87
C VAL A 43 23.58 2.96 -9.80
N ASN A 44 22.92 3.04 -10.94
CA ASN A 44 21.53 2.63 -11.10
C ASN A 44 21.47 1.12 -10.86
N THR A 45 21.52 0.69 -9.60
CA THR A 45 20.86 -0.55 -9.21
C THR A 45 19.37 -0.28 -9.32
N HIS A 46 18.85 -0.46 -10.54
CA HIS A 46 17.50 -0.94 -10.71
C HIS A 46 17.43 -2.31 -10.02
N GLU A 47 17.38 -2.34 -8.69
CA GLU A 47 16.63 -3.36 -8.00
C GLU A 47 15.17 -3.07 -8.37
N THR A 48 14.77 -3.57 -9.53
CA THR A 48 13.38 -3.86 -9.80
C THR A 48 12.94 -4.72 -8.63
N LEU A 49 12.29 -4.11 -7.64
CA LEU A 49 11.50 -4.83 -6.64
C LEU A 49 10.55 -5.69 -7.46
N SER A 50 10.94 -6.94 -7.71
CA SER A 50 10.13 -7.91 -8.44
C SER A 50 8.94 -8.21 -7.55
N SER A 51 7.91 -7.37 -7.65
CA SER A 51 6.66 -7.61 -6.94
C SER A 51 5.88 -8.60 -7.78
N VAL A 52 5.89 -9.86 -7.35
CA VAL A 52 5.01 -10.90 -7.88
C VAL A 52 3.58 -10.37 -7.88
N LYS A 53 2.93 -10.41 -9.04
CA LYS A 53 1.56 -9.88 -9.18
C LYS A 53 0.59 -10.75 -8.36
N PRO A 54 -0.43 -10.16 -7.72
CA PRO A 54 -1.43 -10.96 -7.04
C PRO A 54 -2.25 -11.78 -8.05
N VAL A 55 -2.87 -12.84 -7.54
CA VAL A 55 -3.93 -13.58 -8.22
C VAL A 55 -5.28 -13.28 -7.55
N PHE A 56 -6.36 -13.66 -8.21
CA PHE A 56 -7.70 -13.26 -7.81
C PHE A 56 -8.66 -14.44 -7.78
N ILE A 57 -9.59 -14.44 -6.83
CA ILE A 57 -10.78 -15.31 -6.83
C ILE A 57 -12.03 -14.44 -6.72
N LEU A 58 -13.11 -14.82 -7.39
CA LEU A 58 -14.39 -14.11 -7.30
C LEU A 58 -15.29 -14.76 -6.25
N GLU A 59 -15.99 -13.93 -5.48
CA GLU A 59 -17.00 -14.45 -4.54
C GLU A 59 -18.19 -15.08 -5.28
N THR A 60 -18.49 -14.61 -6.49
CA THR A 60 -19.54 -15.17 -7.35
C THR A 60 -19.26 -16.61 -7.77
N ASP A 61 -17.99 -17.01 -7.85
CA ASP A 61 -17.65 -18.41 -8.17
C ASP A 61 -17.97 -19.34 -6.98
N LEU A 62 -17.97 -18.80 -5.76
CA LEU A 62 -18.24 -19.55 -4.54
C LEU A 62 -19.75 -19.56 -4.20
N PHE A 63 -20.40 -18.40 -4.34
CA PHE A 63 -21.76 -18.14 -3.87
C PHE A 63 -22.80 -17.96 -5.00
N GLY A 64 -22.37 -17.91 -6.27
CA GLY A 64 -23.22 -17.53 -7.39
C GLY A 64 -23.58 -16.04 -7.37
N ASP A 65 -24.67 -15.68 -8.03
CA ASP A 65 -25.19 -14.30 -8.07
C ASP A 65 -25.84 -13.86 -6.75
N VAL A 66 -25.99 -14.78 -5.80
CA VAL A 66 -26.61 -14.52 -4.50
C VAL A 66 -25.56 -13.94 -3.55
N LYS A 67 -25.84 -12.76 -3.00
CA LYS A 67 -25.02 -12.17 -1.95
C LYS A 67 -25.14 -13.03 -0.67
N PRO A 68 -24.04 -13.63 -0.18
CA PRO A 68 -24.10 -14.45 1.03
C PRO A 68 -24.39 -13.56 2.25
N SER A 69 -25.01 -14.17 3.25
CA SER A 69 -25.23 -13.56 4.56
C SER A 69 -23.89 -13.37 5.32
N PRO A 70 -23.84 -12.49 6.32
CA PRO A 70 -22.59 -12.18 7.03
C PRO A 70 -21.83 -13.39 7.58
N ASP A 71 -22.55 -14.37 8.12
CA ASP A 71 -22.04 -15.64 8.65
C ASP A 71 -21.56 -16.59 7.56
N GLN A 72 -22.08 -16.45 6.34
CA GLN A 72 -21.67 -17.25 5.18
C GLN A 72 -20.45 -16.68 4.46
N TYR A 73 -20.01 -15.46 4.76
CA TYR A 73 -18.84 -14.91 4.09
C TYR A 73 -17.61 -15.79 4.28
N LEU A 74 -16.83 -15.91 3.20
CA LEU A 74 -15.49 -16.49 3.29
C LEU A 74 -14.65 -15.64 4.24
N THR A 75 -14.00 -16.27 5.21
CA THR A 75 -13.13 -15.56 6.16
C THR A 75 -11.67 -15.60 5.70
N HIS A 76 -10.84 -14.71 6.25
CA HIS A 76 -9.39 -14.73 5.98
C HIS A 76 -8.78 -16.07 6.39
N LEU A 77 -9.13 -16.59 7.58
CA LEU A 77 -8.60 -17.85 8.10
C LEU A 77 -9.01 -19.03 7.22
N GLU A 78 -10.26 -19.06 6.78
CA GLU A 78 -10.75 -20.11 5.89
C GLU A 78 -10.02 -20.12 4.55
N LEU A 79 -9.90 -18.96 3.90
CA LEU A 79 -9.15 -18.86 2.64
C LEU A 79 -7.67 -19.19 2.82
N TYR A 80 -7.04 -18.71 3.91
CA TYR A 80 -5.65 -18.99 4.27
C TYR A 80 -5.39 -20.50 4.38
N ASN A 81 -6.32 -21.24 5.00
CA ASN A 81 -6.22 -22.69 5.12
C ASN A 81 -6.50 -23.42 3.80
N SER A 82 -7.43 -22.92 2.99
CA SER A 82 -7.70 -23.49 1.66
C SER A 82 -6.53 -23.35 0.69
N ILE A 83 -5.74 -22.29 0.78
CA ILE A 83 -4.57 -22.07 -0.10
C ILE A 83 -3.44 -23.08 0.17
N ASP A 84 -3.33 -23.55 1.42
CA ASP A 84 -2.29 -24.49 1.87
C ASP A 84 -2.30 -25.82 1.11
N SER A 85 -3.44 -26.19 0.52
CA SER A 85 -3.53 -27.38 -0.33
C SER A 85 -2.88 -27.21 -1.71
N CYS A 86 -2.53 -25.98 -2.09
CA CYS A 86 -1.99 -25.65 -3.41
C CYS A 86 -0.56 -25.12 -3.33
N ILE A 87 -0.26 -24.25 -2.37
CA ILE A 87 1.08 -23.72 -2.10
C ILE A 87 1.34 -23.68 -0.59
N PRO A 88 2.59 -23.76 -0.13
CA PRO A 88 2.91 -23.63 1.30
C PRO A 88 2.46 -22.28 1.86
N LYS A 89 1.83 -22.28 3.04
CA LYS A 89 1.44 -21.05 3.77
C LYS A 89 2.55 -20.01 3.95
N SER A 90 3.80 -20.46 4.10
CA SER A 90 4.96 -19.56 4.22
C SER A 90 5.21 -18.72 2.96
N HIS A 91 4.68 -19.14 1.82
CA HIS A 91 4.83 -18.46 0.53
C HIS A 91 3.73 -17.40 0.30
N LEU A 92 2.83 -17.20 1.27
CA LEU A 92 1.75 -16.24 1.17
C LEU A 92 2.12 -14.93 1.88
N LYS A 93 2.30 -13.86 1.10
CA LYS A 93 2.59 -12.50 1.60
C LYS A 93 1.35 -11.77 2.10
N GLY A 94 0.15 -12.15 1.66
CA GLY A 94 -1.07 -11.50 2.12
C GLY A 94 -2.34 -11.96 1.43
N LEU A 95 -3.45 -11.63 2.09
CA LEU A 95 -4.82 -11.80 1.59
C LEU A 95 -5.57 -10.48 1.75
N GLN A 96 -6.32 -10.10 0.73
CA GLN A 96 -7.15 -8.90 0.79
C GLN A 96 -8.49 -9.14 0.12
N ARG A 97 -9.57 -9.02 0.90
CA ARG A 97 -10.92 -8.95 0.38
C ARG A 97 -11.22 -7.55 -0.15
N VAL A 98 -11.74 -7.44 -1.36
CA VAL A 98 -12.11 -6.15 -1.98
C VAL A 98 -13.24 -6.34 -2.96
N ARG A 99 -14.32 -5.54 -2.89
CA ARG A 99 -15.39 -5.49 -3.92
C ARG A 99 -15.92 -6.87 -4.42
N GLY A 100 -16.12 -7.83 -3.51
CA GLY A 100 -16.63 -9.16 -3.86
C GLY A 100 -15.63 -10.05 -4.62
N MET A 101 -14.35 -9.86 -4.34
CA MET A 101 -13.22 -10.66 -4.84
C MET A 101 -12.14 -10.69 -3.76
N TRP A 102 -11.25 -11.67 -3.84
CA TRP A 102 -10.06 -11.71 -3.02
C TRP A 102 -8.82 -11.53 -3.87
N ARG A 103 -7.83 -10.83 -3.32
CA ARG A 103 -6.47 -10.75 -3.83
C ARG A 103 -5.59 -11.64 -2.98
N ILE A 104 -4.83 -12.50 -3.63
CA ILE A 104 -3.90 -13.43 -3.01
C ILE A 104 -2.51 -13.00 -3.47
N TYR A 105 -1.60 -12.75 -2.53
CA TYR A 105 -0.26 -12.25 -2.80
C TYR A 105 0.76 -13.37 -2.56
N PRO A 106 1.11 -14.19 -3.57
CA PRO A 106 2.19 -15.16 -3.45
C PRO A 106 3.56 -14.46 -3.40
N ASP A 107 4.56 -15.15 -2.88
CA ASP A 107 5.91 -14.63 -2.76
C ASP A 107 6.78 -14.85 -4.01
N SER A 108 6.43 -15.83 -4.85
CA SER A 108 7.15 -16.24 -6.07
C SER A 108 6.22 -16.36 -7.30
N ASP A 109 6.77 -16.18 -8.50
CA ASP A 109 6.03 -16.41 -9.76
C ASP A 109 5.65 -17.89 -9.95
N ILE A 110 6.43 -18.83 -9.39
CA ILE A 110 6.13 -20.26 -9.44
C ILE A 110 4.86 -20.56 -8.66
N ASP A 111 4.73 -20.01 -7.45
CA ASP A 111 3.52 -20.18 -6.63
C ASP A 111 2.32 -19.48 -7.27
N ARG A 112 2.55 -18.32 -7.90
CA ARG A 112 1.53 -17.61 -8.68
C ARG A 112 0.97 -18.48 -9.80
N GLU A 113 1.84 -19.06 -10.63
CA GLU A 113 1.42 -19.94 -11.74
C GLU A 113 0.80 -21.25 -11.23
N THR A 114 1.29 -21.78 -10.10
CA THR A 114 0.72 -22.95 -9.44
C THR A 114 -0.73 -22.70 -9.01
N LEU A 115 -1.00 -21.56 -8.36
CA LEU A 115 -2.36 -21.16 -7.97
C LEU A 115 -3.29 -21.01 -9.17
N ILE A 116 -2.81 -20.41 -10.26
CA ILE A 116 -3.60 -20.21 -11.49
C ILE A 116 -3.93 -21.56 -12.15
N THR A 117 -2.94 -22.46 -12.23
CA THR A 117 -3.06 -23.74 -12.94
C THR A 117 -3.91 -24.74 -12.16
N ASN A 118 -3.67 -24.84 -10.85
CA ASN A 118 -4.30 -25.87 -10.01
C ASN A 118 -5.62 -25.41 -9.41
N ASN A 119 -5.94 -24.11 -9.47
CA ASN A 119 -7.08 -23.52 -8.79
C ASN A 119 -7.02 -23.76 -7.27
N ILE A 120 -8.07 -23.38 -6.53
CA ILE A 120 -8.12 -23.58 -5.08
C ILE A 120 -9.42 -24.26 -4.68
N THR A 121 -9.35 -25.20 -3.74
CA THR A 121 -10.56 -25.81 -3.18
C THR A 121 -11.00 -25.07 -1.93
N VAL A 122 -12.17 -24.44 -1.99
CA VAL A 122 -12.79 -23.70 -0.89
C VAL A 122 -14.17 -24.28 -0.62
N ARG A 123 -14.45 -24.71 0.62
CA ARG A 123 -15.71 -25.38 1.01
C ARG A 123 -16.09 -26.54 0.07
N HIS A 124 -15.12 -27.38 -0.28
CA HIS A 124 -15.29 -28.51 -1.21
C HIS A 124 -15.68 -28.11 -2.64
N LYS A 125 -15.57 -26.83 -3.02
CA LYS A 125 -15.73 -26.36 -4.39
C LYS A 125 -14.38 -25.95 -4.96
N LEU A 126 -14.10 -26.39 -6.19
CA LEU A 126 -12.95 -25.90 -6.94
C LEU A 126 -13.29 -24.51 -7.50
N ILE A 127 -12.51 -23.49 -7.10
CA ILE A 127 -12.72 -22.10 -7.45
C ILE A 127 -11.63 -21.64 -8.40
N ASN A 128 -12.04 -21.02 -9.51
CA ASN A 128 -11.12 -20.50 -10.51
C ASN A 128 -10.23 -19.39 -9.94
N VAL A 129 -8.93 -19.47 -10.25
CA VAL A 129 -7.96 -18.44 -9.91
C VAL A 129 -7.59 -17.65 -11.16
N TYR A 130 -7.77 -16.34 -11.09
CA TYR A 130 -7.52 -15.44 -12.20
C TYR A 130 -6.16 -14.78 -12.07
N SER A 131 -5.43 -14.71 -13.18
CA SER A 131 -4.12 -14.07 -13.29
C SER A 131 -4.18 -12.53 -13.30
N ALA A 132 -5.36 -11.99 -13.58
CA ALA A 132 -5.68 -10.56 -13.62
C ALA A 132 -7.03 -10.29 -12.91
N ASN A 133 -7.26 -9.04 -12.50
CA ASN A 133 -8.48 -8.65 -11.81
C ASN A 133 -9.70 -8.85 -12.75
N PRO A 134 -10.62 -9.79 -12.48
CA PRO A 134 -11.73 -10.08 -13.41
C PRO A 134 -12.78 -8.96 -13.43
N LYS A 135 -12.82 -8.14 -12.38
CA LYS A 135 -13.66 -6.93 -12.27
C LYS A 135 -12.93 -5.68 -12.74
N SER A 136 -11.71 -5.82 -13.26
CA SER A 136 -11.15 -4.85 -14.17
C SER A 136 -11.96 -5.00 -15.44
N SER A 137 -13.10 -4.32 -15.50
CA SER A 137 -13.87 -4.20 -16.72
C SER A 137 -12.92 -3.81 -17.87
N GLU A 138 -13.28 -4.17 -19.09
CA GLU A 138 -12.70 -3.77 -20.38
C GLU A 138 -12.60 -2.23 -20.60
N TYR A 139 -12.59 -1.44 -19.52
CA TYR A 139 -12.53 0.01 -19.45
C TYR A 139 -11.25 0.46 -18.75
N SER A 140 -10.09 0.23 -19.38
CA SER A 140 -9.10 1.29 -19.58
C SER A 140 -8.07 0.83 -20.63
N THR A 141 -8.50 0.64 -21.87
CA THR A 141 -7.58 0.86 -23.00
C THR A 141 -7.04 2.29 -23.02
N HIS A 142 -7.70 3.21 -22.29
CA HIS A 142 -7.11 4.48 -21.90
C HIS A 142 -6.13 4.25 -20.75
N LEU A 143 -4.85 4.16 -21.10
CA LEU A 143 -3.76 4.28 -20.13
C LEU A 143 -3.93 5.63 -19.43
N TYR A 144 -4.41 5.68 -18.21
CA TYR A 144 -4.40 6.93 -17.44
C TYR A 144 -3.09 7.04 -16.68
N LEU A 145 -2.44 8.21 -16.78
CA LEU A 145 -1.36 8.59 -15.90
C LEU A 145 -1.94 8.93 -14.52
N ARG A 146 -1.50 8.19 -13.49
CA ARG A 146 -1.85 8.51 -12.10
C ARG A 146 -0.79 9.42 -11.50
N VAL A 147 -1.15 10.68 -11.25
CA VAL A 147 -0.27 11.69 -10.65
C VAL A 147 -0.65 11.88 -9.18
N ARG A 148 0.34 11.94 -8.29
CA ARG A 148 0.14 12.39 -6.90
C ARG A 148 0.77 13.76 -6.72
N VAL A 149 -0.03 14.74 -6.31
CA VAL A 149 0.44 16.06 -5.89
C VAL A 149 0.53 16.05 -4.37
N LYS A 150 1.73 16.32 -3.86
CA LYS A 150 2.07 16.29 -2.43
C LYS A 150 2.13 17.69 -1.83
N ASP A 151 2.08 17.74 -0.51
CA ASP A 151 2.35 18.93 0.30
C ASP A 151 1.37 20.09 0.01
N VAL A 152 0.14 19.73 -0.32
CA VAL A 152 -0.95 20.69 -0.57
C VAL A 152 -1.76 20.90 0.70
N PRO A 153 -1.98 22.14 1.16
CA PRO A 153 -2.85 22.41 2.29
C PRO A 153 -4.28 21.89 2.05
N CYS A 154 -4.94 21.35 3.08
CA CYS A 154 -6.34 20.91 2.98
C CYS A 154 -7.30 22.05 2.59
N SER A 155 -6.93 23.30 2.89
CA SER A 155 -7.66 24.52 2.52
C SER A 155 -7.45 24.97 1.07
N ALA A 156 -6.48 24.40 0.35
CA ALA A 156 -6.21 24.77 -1.04
C ALA A 156 -7.39 24.39 -1.96
N ASP A 157 -7.67 25.27 -2.92
CA ASP A 157 -8.67 25.06 -3.96
C ASP A 157 -8.17 24.03 -4.98
N ASP A 158 -8.95 22.96 -5.15
CA ASP A 158 -8.64 21.90 -6.11
C ASP A 158 -8.70 22.44 -7.56
N GLY A 159 -9.48 23.50 -7.80
CA GLY A 159 -9.58 24.15 -9.11
C GLY A 159 -8.28 24.83 -9.56
N GLN A 160 -7.46 25.36 -8.64
CA GLN A 160 -6.15 25.91 -9.00
C GLN A 160 -5.17 24.82 -9.44
N ILE A 161 -5.20 23.66 -8.76
CA ILE A 161 -4.34 22.51 -9.08
C ILE A 161 -4.72 21.94 -10.46
N LEU A 162 -6.02 21.79 -10.72
CA LEU A 162 -6.53 21.36 -12.03
C LEU A 162 -6.08 22.30 -13.14
N ARG A 163 -6.30 23.62 -12.97
CA ARG A 163 -5.91 24.61 -13.97
C ARG A 163 -4.42 24.57 -14.30
N ALA A 164 -3.55 24.43 -13.30
CA ALA A 164 -2.10 24.34 -13.51
C ALA A 164 -1.73 23.11 -14.35
N ILE A 165 -2.28 21.94 -14.01
CA ILE A 165 -1.98 20.69 -14.71
C ILE A 165 -2.54 20.69 -16.14
N GLU A 166 -3.76 21.18 -16.34
CA GLU A 166 -4.41 21.21 -17.65
C GLU A 166 -3.79 22.28 -18.56
N SER A 167 -3.53 23.48 -18.03
CA SER A 167 -3.09 24.62 -18.85
C SER A 167 -1.58 24.61 -19.09
N GLU A 168 -0.78 24.39 -18.04
CA GLU A 168 0.67 24.43 -18.12
C GLU A 168 1.24 23.06 -18.47
N GLY A 169 0.72 22.02 -17.82
CA GLY A 169 1.13 20.63 -18.06
C GLY A 169 0.56 20.02 -19.34
N LYS A 170 -0.35 20.71 -20.03
CA LYS A 170 -1.05 20.24 -21.25
C LYS A 170 -1.61 18.83 -21.10
N CYS A 171 -2.15 18.54 -19.92
CA CYS A 171 -2.57 17.20 -19.54
C CYS A 171 -4.04 17.21 -19.12
N SER A 172 -4.90 16.52 -19.87
CA SER A 172 -6.32 16.43 -19.57
C SER A 172 -6.54 15.61 -18.29
N VAL A 173 -7.18 16.22 -17.29
CA VAL A 173 -7.48 15.56 -16.01
C VAL A 173 -8.90 15.00 -16.03
N HIS A 174 -9.04 13.68 -15.88
CA HIS A 174 -10.34 13.01 -15.84
C HIS A 174 -10.93 12.98 -14.44
N LYS A 175 -10.06 12.91 -13.43
CA LYS A 175 -10.49 12.76 -12.04
C LYS A 175 -9.45 13.30 -11.08
N LEU A 176 -9.91 14.00 -10.05
CA LEU A 176 -9.13 14.41 -8.89
C LEU A 176 -9.79 13.86 -7.62
N ASN A 177 -8.99 13.25 -6.75
CA ASN A 177 -9.42 12.82 -5.42
C ASN A 177 -8.50 13.41 -4.35
N ARG A 178 -9.07 13.74 -3.19
CA ARG A 178 -8.28 14.04 -1.98
C ARG A 178 -7.83 12.74 -1.33
N GLU A 179 -6.53 12.63 -1.05
CA GLU A 179 -5.99 11.47 -0.33
C GLU A 179 -6.44 11.51 1.14
N ARG A 180 -6.70 10.32 1.68
CA ARG A 180 -7.14 10.12 3.05
C ARG A 180 -6.09 9.38 3.84
N LEU A 181 -5.89 9.79 5.08
CA LEU A 181 -4.96 9.17 6.02
C LEU A 181 -5.34 7.70 6.21
N ARG A 182 -4.31 6.85 6.22
CA ARG A 182 -4.44 5.46 6.61
C ARG A 182 -3.87 5.25 8.00
N VAL A 183 -4.63 4.59 8.86
CA VAL A 183 -4.20 4.13 10.18
C VAL A 183 -4.38 2.63 10.18
N ASP A 184 -3.31 1.88 10.45
CA ASP A 184 -3.29 0.42 10.43
C ASP A 184 -3.83 -0.19 9.11
N GLY A 185 -3.50 0.47 8.00
CA GLY A 185 -3.94 0.09 6.66
C GLY A 185 -5.39 0.47 6.30
N LEU A 186 -6.22 0.83 7.28
CA LEU A 186 -7.60 1.26 7.09
C LEU A 186 -7.66 2.72 6.66
N LEU A 187 -8.53 3.01 5.68
CA LEU A 187 -8.75 4.38 5.21
C LEU A 187 -9.63 5.12 6.21
N THR A 188 -9.15 6.24 6.73
CA THR A 188 -9.94 7.11 7.61
C THR A 188 -10.73 8.15 6.81
N ASN A 189 -11.59 8.93 7.47
CA ASN A 189 -12.23 10.11 6.87
C ASN A 189 -11.32 11.36 6.89
N CYS A 190 -10.16 11.30 7.57
CA CYS A 190 -9.22 12.40 7.66
C CYS A 190 -8.45 12.56 6.33
N GLN A 191 -8.44 13.77 5.77
CA GLN A 191 -7.70 14.09 4.53
C GLN A 191 -6.25 14.42 4.88
N THR A 192 -5.29 13.99 4.04
CA THR A 192 -3.87 14.31 4.26
C THR A 192 -3.42 15.63 3.69
N GLY A 193 -4.22 16.23 2.81
CA GLY A 193 -3.82 17.39 2.01
C GLY A 193 -3.32 17.02 0.62
N ASP A 194 -2.85 15.81 0.39
CA ASP A 194 -2.42 15.35 -0.94
C ASP A 194 -3.61 15.18 -1.91
N ARG A 195 -3.31 15.26 -3.22
CA ARG A 195 -4.27 14.98 -4.31
C ARG A 195 -3.78 13.84 -5.18
N ILE A 196 -4.70 13.00 -5.62
CA ILE A 196 -4.46 11.95 -6.61
C ILE A 196 -5.27 12.29 -7.84
N LEU A 197 -4.58 12.52 -8.95
CA LEU A 197 -5.16 12.81 -10.25
C LEU A 197 -5.03 11.61 -11.19
N PHE A 198 -5.99 11.48 -12.09
CA PHE A 198 -5.98 10.54 -13.19
C PHE A 198 -6.11 11.35 -14.47
N CYS A 199 -5.08 11.30 -15.29
CA CYS A 199 -4.95 12.16 -16.47
C CYS A 199 -4.61 11.30 -17.69
N ASP A 200 -4.71 11.88 -18.89
CA ASP A 200 -4.17 11.23 -20.09
C ASP A 200 -2.64 11.11 -20.00
N PRO A 201 -2.01 10.12 -20.68
CA PRO A 201 -0.56 10.06 -20.80
C PRO A 201 -0.07 11.35 -21.45
N LEU A 202 1.03 11.89 -20.92
CA LEU A 202 1.71 13.01 -21.58
C LEU A 202 2.22 12.54 -22.94
N GLU A 203 2.00 13.33 -23.98
CA GLU A 203 2.65 13.11 -25.27
C GLU A 203 4.17 13.10 -25.07
N ASN A 204 4.86 12.14 -25.70
CA ASN A 204 6.29 11.94 -25.50
C ASN A 204 7.07 13.18 -26.00
N PRO A 205 7.77 13.92 -25.13
CA PRO A 205 8.50 15.12 -25.53
C PRO A 205 9.76 14.82 -26.38
N TYR A 206 10.11 13.54 -26.57
CA TYR A 206 11.29 13.10 -27.32
C TYR A 206 10.97 12.55 -28.71
N GLN A 207 9.80 12.86 -29.28
CA GLN A 207 9.55 12.64 -30.71
C GLN A 207 10.07 13.83 -31.51
N GLU A 208 11.37 13.80 -31.82
CA GLU A 208 11.97 14.47 -32.99
C GLU A 208 12.32 13.41 -34.05
#